data_AF-A0A4R9VDC9-F1
#
_entry.id   AF-A0A4R9VDC9-F1
#
_cell.length_a   1.000
_cell.length_b   1.000
_cell.length_c   1.000
_cell.angle_alpha   90.00
_cell.angle_beta   90.00
_cell.angle_gamma   90.00
#
_symmetry.space_group_name_H-M   'P 1'
#
loop_
_entity.id
_entity.type
_entity.pdbx_description
1 polymer ?
#
loop_
_entity_poly.entity_id
_entity_poly.type
_entity_poly.pdbx_seq_one_letter_code
_entity_poly.pdbx_strand_id
1 'polypeptide(L)'
;QGAVDIGQGSNTVITQICADALGLPLDRFQLKSADTAITPDAGKTSASRQTFVTGKAAEKAGRALREQILRFANVSDRATLALDGVSIFIREGDAARRIDLSELKADAA
;
A
#
# COMPACT_ATOMS: atom_id res chain seq x y z
N GLN A 1 17.53 -15.35 -29.37
CA GLN A 1 17.25 -15.90 -28.04
C GLN A 1 16.95 -14.72 -27.13
N GLY A 2 15.68 -14.32 -27.10
CA GLY A 2 15.20 -13.15 -26.39
C GLY A 2 13.86 -13.54 -25.78
N ALA A 3 13.90 -13.89 -24.50
CA ALA A 3 12.72 -14.04 -23.66
C ALA A 3 12.98 -13.24 -22.40
N VAL A 4 13.10 -11.92 -22.59
CA VAL A 4 12.78 -10.96 -21.54
C VAL A 4 11.27 -10.87 -21.50
N ASP A 5 10.67 -11.76 -20.72
CA ASP A 5 9.26 -11.77 -20.34
C ASP A 5 9.22 -11.04 -18.97
N ILE A 6 9.20 -9.70 -18.92
CA ILE A 6 8.01 -8.82 -18.90
C ILE A 6 6.83 -9.44 -18.14
N GLY A 7 6.64 -9.05 -16.87
CA GLY A 7 5.33 -8.99 -16.19
C GLY A 7 4.58 -10.31 -15.94
N GLN A 8 4.38 -10.70 -14.68
CA GLN A 8 3.51 -11.84 -14.32
C GLN A 8 2.37 -11.50 -13.36
N GLY A 9 1.96 -10.23 -13.27
CA GLY A 9 0.72 -9.83 -12.58
C GLY A 9 0.72 -9.92 -11.05
N SER A 10 1.60 -10.69 -10.42
CA SER A 10 1.65 -10.83 -8.94
C SER A 10 2.03 -9.53 -8.24
N ASN A 11 2.93 -8.74 -8.84
CA ASN A 11 3.30 -7.42 -8.34
C ASN A 11 2.10 -6.45 -8.34
N THR A 12 1.26 -6.50 -9.38
CA THR A 12 0.03 -5.71 -9.46
C THR A 12 -0.98 -6.17 -8.41
N VAL A 13 -1.14 -7.48 -8.21
CA VAL A 13 -2.09 -8.05 -7.24
C VAL A 13 -1.73 -7.67 -5.81
N ILE A 14 -0.46 -7.66 -5.44
CA ILE A 14 -0.01 -7.25 -4.10
C ILE A 14 -0.34 -5.77 -3.86
N THR A 15 -0.09 -4.91 -4.84
CA THR A 15 -0.44 -3.47 -4.74
C THR A 15 -1.95 -3.27 -4.68
N GLN A 16 -2.73 -4.04 -5.45
CA GLN A 16 -4.20 -4.03 -5.39
C GLN A 16 -4.71 -4.42 -4.01
N ILE A 17 -4.19 -5.51 -3.41
CA ILE A 17 -4.58 -5.95 -2.07
C ILE A 17 -4.30 -4.85 -1.03
N CYS A 18 -3.14 -4.19 -1.12
CA CYS A 18 -2.81 -3.09 -0.22
C CYS A 18 -3.73 -1.87 -0.45
N ALA A 19 -3.99 -1.52 -1.71
CA ALA A 19 -4.87 -0.42 -2.11
C ALA A 19 -6.30 -0.63 -1.62
N ASP A 20 -6.84 -1.82 -1.80
CA ASP A 20 -8.16 -2.22 -1.33
C ASP A 20 -8.24 -2.19 0.20
N ALA A 21 -7.22 -2.71 0.89
CA ALA A 21 -7.16 -2.71 2.36
C ALA A 21 -7.05 -1.28 2.94
N LEU A 22 -6.35 -0.38 2.24
CA LEU A 22 -6.25 1.02 2.61
C LEU A 22 -7.53 1.80 2.28
N GLY A 23 -8.22 1.42 1.21
CA GLY A 23 -9.40 2.10 0.66
C GLY A 23 -9.04 3.29 -0.23
N LEU A 24 -7.91 3.20 -0.94
CA LEU A 24 -7.45 4.21 -1.91
C LEU A 24 -7.29 3.57 -3.29
N PRO A 25 -7.49 4.33 -4.38
CA PRO A 25 -7.42 3.77 -5.72
C PRO A 25 -5.97 3.40 -6.09
N LEU A 26 -5.82 2.34 -6.89
CA LEU A 26 -4.54 1.72 -7.23
C LEU A 26 -3.56 2.69 -7.91
N ASP A 27 -4.07 3.66 -8.67
CA ASP A 27 -3.30 4.70 -9.36
C ASP A 27 -2.51 5.63 -8.41
N ARG A 28 -2.85 5.63 -7.12
CA ARG A 28 -2.12 6.35 -6.07
C ARG A 28 -0.98 5.53 -5.45
N PHE A 29 -0.80 4.29 -5.86
CA PHE A 29 0.26 3.43 -5.37
C PHE A 29 1.38 3.31 -6.39
N GLN A 30 2.60 3.63 -5.97
CA GLN A 30 3.79 3.34 -6.74
C GLN A 30 4.50 2.12 -6.15
N LEU A 31 4.50 1.03 -6.91
CA LEU A 31 5.32 -0.12 -6.56
C LEU A 31 6.79 0.18 -6.88
N LYS A 32 7.63 0.28 -5.84
CA LYS A 32 9.09 0.23 -6.02
C LYS A 32 9.51 -1.23 -6.08
N SER A 33 9.66 -1.77 -7.30
CA SER A 33 10.21 -3.13 -7.50
C SER A 33 11.72 -3.12 -7.35
N ALA A 34 12.20 -4.00 -6.47
CA ALA A 34 13.57 -4.51 -6.31
C ALA A 34 14.69 -3.75 -7.02
N ASP A 35 15.36 -2.86 -6.30
CA ASP A 35 16.79 -2.62 -6.50
C ASP A 35 17.54 -3.75 -5.78
N THR A 36 18.07 -4.71 -6.54
CA THR A 36 18.85 -5.84 -6.00
C THR A 36 20.24 -5.45 -5.52
N ALA A 37 20.60 -4.16 -5.54
CA ALA A 37 21.90 -3.71 -5.04
C ALA A 37 22.06 -3.83 -3.50
N ILE A 38 20.99 -4.10 -2.74
CA ILE A 38 20.99 -3.95 -1.27
C ILE A 38 20.28 -5.06 -0.46
N THR A 39 19.99 -6.25 -0.99
CA THR A 39 19.36 -7.33 -0.18
C THR A 39 20.09 -8.68 -0.28
N PRO A 40 20.40 -9.37 0.85
CA PRO A 40 21.10 -10.66 0.82
C PRO A 40 20.21 -11.78 0.26
N ASP A 41 20.87 -12.76 -0.35
CA ASP A 41 20.31 -13.88 -1.12
C ASP A 41 19.23 -14.68 -0.35
N ALA A 42 17.97 -14.58 -0.79
CA ALA A 42 16.85 -15.34 -0.24
C ALA A 42 16.55 -16.53 -1.14
N GLY A 43 17.08 -17.69 -0.75
CA GLY A 43 17.10 -18.93 -1.54
C GLY A 43 15.77 -19.39 -2.18
N LYS A 44 15.94 -20.03 -3.35
CA LYS A 44 15.01 -20.89 -4.11
C LYS A 44 13.51 -20.70 -3.84
N THR A 45 12.91 -19.85 -4.68
CA THR A 45 11.48 -19.53 -4.76
C THR A 45 10.62 -20.71 -5.25
N SER A 46 9.67 -21.15 -4.42
CA SER A 46 8.49 -21.90 -4.90
C SER A 46 7.29 -20.93 -4.87
N ALA A 47 6.91 -20.44 -6.06
CA ALA A 47 6.10 -19.24 -6.27
C ALA A 47 4.69 -19.24 -5.64
N SER A 48 4.14 -20.38 -5.24
CA SER A 48 2.78 -20.47 -4.67
C SER A 48 2.68 -20.03 -3.21
N ARG A 49 3.70 -20.32 -2.39
CA ARG A 49 3.71 -19.93 -0.96
C ARG A 49 4.06 -18.46 -0.78
N GLN A 50 4.89 -17.91 -1.66
CA GLN A 50 5.31 -16.51 -1.59
C GLN A 50 4.15 -15.56 -1.90
N THR A 51 3.29 -15.87 -2.89
CA THR A 51 2.12 -15.03 -3.21
C THR A 51 1.10 -14.97 -2.07
N PHE A 52 0.83 -16.09 -1.38
CA PHE A 52 -0.10 -16.12 -0.24
C PHE A 52 0.44 -15.35 0.98
N VAL A 53 1.72 -15.54 1.31
CA VAL A 53 2.36 -14.86 2.45
C VAL A 53 2.51 -13.37 2.17
N THR A 54 2.95 -12.99 0.96
CA THR A 54 3.13 -11.58 0.58
C THR A 54 1.80 -10.86 0.39
N GLY A 55 0.77 -11.53 -0.16
CA GLY A 55 -0.58 -10.95 -0.27
C GLY A 55 -1.18 -10.65 1.11
N LYS A 56 -1.09 -11.58 2.07
CA LYS A 56 -1.58 -11.34 3.43
C LYS A 56 -0.77 -10.27 4.17
N ALA A 57 0.54 -10.20 3.93
CA ALA A 57 1.38 -9.13 4.47
C ALA A 57 0.96 -7.76 3.92
N ALA A 58 0.69 -7.65 2.62
CA ALA A 58 0.21 -6.43 1.99
C ALA A 58 -1.18 -5.99 2.51
N GLU A 59 -2.11 -6.93 2.68
CA GLU A 59 -3.42 -6.64 3.29
C GLU A 59 -3.25 -6.08 4.70
N LYS A 60 -2.40 -6.72 5.52
CA LYS A 60 -2.12 -6.27 6.88
C LYS A 60 -1.49 -4.89 6.91
N ALA A 61 -0.54 -4.62 6.00
CA ALA A 61 0.11 -3.32 5.88
C ALA A 61 -0.88 -2.22 5.49
N GLY A 62 -1.70 -2.45 4.46
CA GLY A 62 -2.74 -1.50 4.03
C GLY A 62 -3.75 -1.21 5.14
N ARG A 63 -4.20 -2.24 5.86
CA ARG A 63 -5.11 -2.09 7.01
C ARG A 63 -4.47 -1.33 8.17
N ALA A 64 -3.23 -1.64 8.52
CA ALA A 64 -2.52 -0.95 9.60
C ALA A 64 -2.35 0.54 9.29
N LEU A 65 -1.98 0.87 8.05
CA LEU A 65 -1.88 2.27 7.61
C LEU A 65 -3.24 2.97 7.64
N ARG A 66 -4.31 2.31 7.19
CA ARG A 66 -5.68 2.83 7.28
C ARG A 66 -6.03 3.17 8.73
N GLU A 67 -5.81 2.24 9.65
CA GLU A 67 -6.08 2.45 11.07
C GLU A 67 -5.30 3.64 11.65
N GLN A 68 -4.03 3.80 11.28
CA GLN A 68 -3.23 4.95 11.72
C GLN A 68 -3.81 6.27 11.21
N ILE A 69 -4.20 6.35 9.93
CA ILE A 69 -4.83 7.55 9.34
C ILE A 69 -6.14 7.88 10.06
N LEU A 70 -7.00 6.89 10.29
CA LEU A 70 -8.29 7.08 10.97
C LEU A 70 -8.12 7.52 12.42
N ARG A 71 -7.17 6.92 13.15
CA ARG A 71 -6.84 7.30 14.53
C ARG A 71 -6.29 8.71 14.60
N PHE A 72 -5.37 9.08 13.69
CA PHE A 72 -4.83 10.42 13.61
C PHE A 72 -5.93 11.45 13.33
N ALA A 73 -6.87 11.11 12.46
CA ALA A 73 -8.02 11.94 12.14
C ALA A 73 -9.15 11.86 13.18
N ASN A 74 -9.06 11.00 14.20
CA ASN A 74 -10.09 10.76 15.21
C ASN A 74 -11.49 10.52 14.60
N VAL A 75 -11.58 9.59 13.64
CA VAL A 75 -12.81 9.16 12.96
C VAL A 75 -12.98 7.63 13.05
N SER A 76 -14.17 7.11 12.75
CA SER A 76 -14.41 5.66 12.74
C SER A 76 -13.93 5.00 11.44
N ASP A 77 -14.02 3.66 11.41
CA ASP A 77 -13.71 2.82 10.25
C ASP A 77 -14.62 3.07 9.03
N ARG A 78 -15.76 3.73 9.24
CA ARG A 78 -16.72 4.13 8.21
C ARG A 78 -16.26 5.31 7.36
N ALA A 79 -15.18 5.99 7.75
CA ALA A 79 -14.70 7.13 6.99
C ALA A 79 -14.13 6.72 5.62
N THR A 80 -14.37 7.54 4.60
CA THR A 80 -13.77 7.38 3.28
C THR A 80 -12.48 8.19 3.17
N LEU A 81 -11.50 7.64 2.47
CA LEU A 81 -10.21 8.29 2.22
C LEU A 81 -10.13 8.67 0.74
N ALA A 82 -9.57 9.84 0.46
CA ALA A 82 -9.20 10.26 -0.88
C ALA A 82 -7.83 10.94 -0.84
N LEU A 83 -7.03 10.73 -1.88
CA LEU A 83 -5.74 11.38 -2.06
C LEU A 83 -5.85 12.45 -3.13
N ASP A 84 -5.35 13.64 -2.82
CA ASP A 84 -5.14 14.72 -3.77
C ASP A 84 -3.74 15.32 -3.54
N GLY A 85 -2.84 15.04 -4.48
CA GLY A 85 -1.43 15.35 -4.35
C GLY A 85 -0.82 14.74 -3.09
N VAL A 86 -0.36 15.60 -2.18
CA VAL A 86 0.23 15.25 -0.88
C VAL A 86 -0.77 15.33 0.28
N SER A 87 -2.05 15.59 0.01
CA SER A 87 -3.08 15.67 1.04
C SER A 87 -4.00 14.45 1.03
N ILE A 88 -4.29 13.93 2.23
CA ILE A 88 -5.35 12.95 2.45
C ILE A 88 -6.60 13.68 2.91
N PHE A 89 -7.69 13.50 2.17
CA PHE A 89 -9.04 13.92 2.51
C PHE A 89 -9.80 12.77 3.16
N ILE A 90 -10.42 13.03 4.30
CA ILE A 90 -11.11 12.04 5.11
C ILE A 90 -12.53 12.53 5.30
N ARG A 91 -13.52 11.72 4.96
CA ARG A 91 -14.94 12.09 5.07
C ARG A 91 -15.71 11.06 5.90
N GLU A 92 -16.47 11.54 6.86
CA GLU A 92 -17.36 10.73 7.70
C GLU A 92 -18.69 11.49 7.89
N GLY A 93 -19.73 11.07 7.15
CA GLY A 93 -20.97 11.84 7.08
C GLY A 93 -20.71 13.26 6.56
N ASP A 94 -21.10 14.27 7.35
CA ASP A 94 -20.88 15.69 7.07
C ASP A 94 -19.50 16.20 7.54
N ALA A 95 -18.77 15.42 8.33
CA ALA A 95 -17.44 15.80 8.79
C ALA A 95 -16.39 15.53 7.69
N ALA A 96 -15.56 16.54 7.41
CA ALA A 96 -14.41 16.43 6.51
C ALA A 96 -13.14 16.88 7.22
N ARG A 97 -12.05 16.12 7.03
CA ARG A 97 -10.71 16.45 7.54
C ARG A 97 -9.69 16.34 6.42
N ARG A 98 -8.63 17.15 6.51
CA ARG A 98 -7.49 17.11 5.61
C ARG A 98 -6.23 16.88 6.43
N ILE A 99 -5.41 15.93 6.01
CA ILE A 99 -4.06 15.70 6.54
C ILE A 99 -3.08 16.04 5.43
N ASP A 100 -2.10 16.88 5.73
CA ASP A 100 -0.99 17.12 4.81
C ASP A 100 0.13 16.11 5.08
N LEU A 101 0.41 15.24 4.11
CA LEU A 101 1.46 14.24 4.23
C LEU A 101 2.86 14.87 4.30
N SER A 102 3.03 16.10 3.82
CA SER A 102 4.32 16.80 3.91
C SER A 102 4.67 17.20 5.34
N GLU A 103 3.67 17.34 6.20
CA GLU A 103 3.82 17.66 7.62
C GLU A 103 4.03 16.41 8.48
N LEU A 104 3.74 15.22 7.94
CA LEU A 104 3.98 13.95 8.61
C LEU A 104 5.43 13.50 8.38
N LYS A 105 6.09 13.09 9.46
CA LYS A 105 7.39 12.41 9.34
C LYS A 105 7.18 11.08 8.61
N ALA A 106 7.93 10.88 7.52
CA ALA A 106 8.01 9.57 6.90
C ALA A 106 8.67 8.59 7.88
N ASP A 107 7.92 7.59 8.33
CA ASP A 107 8.49 6.44 9.04
C ASP A 107 9.26 5.59 8.02
N ALA A 108 10.54 5.89 7.82
CA ALA A 108 11.46 5.03 7.11
C ALA A 108 11.96 3.96 8.10
N ALA A 109 11.34 2.78 8.07
CA ALA A 109 11.84 1.57 8.69
C ALA A 109 12.20 0.54 7.61
#